data_AF-A0A6M7WGL8-F1
#
_entry.id   AF-A0A6M7WGL8-F1
#
_cell.length_a   1.000
_cell.length_b   1.000
_cell.length_c   1.000
_cell.angle_alpha   90.00
_cell.angle_beta   90.00
_cell.angle_gamma   90.00
#
_symmetry.space_group_name_H-M   'P 1'
#
loop_
_entity.id
_entity.type
_entity.pdbx_description
1 polymer ?
#
loop_
_entity_poly.entity_id
_entity_poly.type
_entity_poly.pdbx_seq_one_letter_code
_entity_poly.pdbx_strand_id
1 'polypeptide(L)'
;MSDSHRGSCLCGAVRFRTHGALRDVVYCHCSQCRKQSGHFYAATNVADADIVIEGAESITWYEASDFARRGFCKTCGSVLFWKPRDQGYISVMAGSFDKPTGLKGDCHIFVGDKGDYYSIDDGLPQFEKSTPSIAVAE
;
A
#
# COMPACT_ATOMS: atom_id res chain seq x y z
N MET A 1 -9.82 -23.24 -0.66
CA MET A 1 -8.98 -22.88 -1.82
C MET A 1 -8.16 -21.69 -1.35
N SER A 2 -6.84 -21.78 -1.34
CA SER A 2 -6.02 -20.68 -0.82
C SER A 2 -6.12 -19.50 -1.78
N ASP A 3 -6.73 -18.40 -1.33
CA ASP A 3 -6.69 -17.14 -2.07
C ASP A 3 -5.22 -16.80 -2.33
N SER A 4 -4.87 -16.57 -3.59
CA SER A 4 -3.53 -16.18 -3.99
C SER A 4 -3.63 -15.10 -5.04
N HIS A 5 -3.00 -13.97 -4.76
CA HIS A 5 -2.95 -12.82 -5.66
C HIS A 5 -1.52 -12.65 -6.17
N ARG A 6 -1.39 -12.19 -7.41
CA ARG A 6 -0.10 -11.87 -8.02
C ARG A 6 -0.09 -10.40 -8.35
N GLY A 7 1.11 -9.85 -8.45
CA GLY A 7 1.29 -8.49 -8.89
C GLY A 7 2.73 -8.20 -9.24
N SER A 8 2.94 -6.99 -9.76
CA SER A 8 4.26 -6.55 -10.20
C SER A 8 4.37 -5.04 -10.22
N CYS A 9 5.60 -4.54 -10.31
CA CYS A 9 5.82 -3.16 -10.74
C CYS A 9 5.52 -3.01 -12.25
N LEU A 10 5.42 -1.76 -12.70
CA LEU A 10 5.08 -1.45 -14.09
C LEU A 10 6.02 -2.12 -15.12
N CYS A 11 7.31 -2.22 -14.84
CA CYS A 11 8.27 -2.86 -15.76
C CYS A 11 8.43 -4.37 -15.54
N GLY A 12 7.76 -4.97 -14.56
CA GLY A 12 7.85 -6.39 -14.22
C GLY A 12 9.16 -6.83 -13.55
N ALA A 13 10.11 -5.92 -13.28
CA ALA A 13 11.37 -6.24 -12.62
C ALA A 13 11.19 -6.68 -11.15
N VAL A 14 10.11 -6.25 -10.51
CA VAL A 14 9.68 -6.72 -9.20
C VAL A 14 8.35 -7.42 -9.39
N ARG A 15 8.25 -8.67 -8.94
CA ARG A 15 7.01 -9.46 -8.96
C ARG A 15 6.77 -9.99 -7.56
N PHE A 16 5.50 -10.18 -7.21
CA PHE A 16 5.17 -10.76 -5.92
C PHE A 16 3.95 -11.66 -6.02
N ARG A 17 3.83 -12.53 -5.04
CA ARG A 17 2.68 -13.40 -4.81
C ARG A 17 2.30 -13.35 -3.35
N THR A 18 1.01 -13.21 -3.07
CA THR A 18 0.46 -13.32 -1.72
C THR A 18 -0.34 -14.62 -1.58
N HIS A 19 -0.50 -15.05 -0.34
CA HIS A 19 -1.30 -16.18 0.07
C HIS A 19 -2.26 -15.78 1.19
N GLY A 20 -3.43 -16.43 1.23
CA GLY A 20 -4.41 -16.17 2.28
C GLY A 20 -5.17 -14.86 2.10
N ALA A 21 -5.86 -14.45 3.17
CA ALA A 21 -6.71 -13.28 3.14
C ALA A 21 -5.88 -11.98 3.16
N LEU A 22 -6.27 -11.05 2.30
CA LEU A 22 -5.77 -9.69 2.29
C LEU A 22 -6.73 -8.79 3.08
N ARG A 23 -6.21 -7.82 3.81
CA ARG A 23 -7.05 -6.75 4.40
C ARG A 23 -7.76 -5.97 3.27
N ASP A 24 -8.95 -5.43 3.53
CA ASP A 24 -9.55 -4.46 2.60
C ASP A 24 -8.63 -3.24 2.38
N VAL A 25 -8.91 -2.44 1.36
CA VAL A 25 -8.01 -1.37 0.90
C VAL A 25 -8.23 -0.11 1.71
N VAL A 26 -7.17 0.39 2.34
CA VAL A 26 -7.18 1.71 2.97
C VAL A 26 -6.60 2.74 2.02
N TYR A 27 -7.29 3.87 1.92
CA TYR A 27 -6.87 5.04 1.17
C TYR A 27 -6.21 6.05 2.10
N CYS A 28 -4.89 6.23 1.98
CA CYS A 28 -4.14 7.16 2.82
C CYS A 28 -3.79 8.44 2.06
N HIS A 29 -4.30 9.56 2.57
CA HIS A 29 -4.26 10.87 1.94
C HIS A 29 -3.14 11.80 2.48
N CYS A 30 -2.29 11.30 3.38
CA CYS A 30 -1.23 12.11 3.99
C CYS A 30 -0.23 12.62 2.94
N SER A 31 0.44 13.73 3.26
CA SER A 31 1.35 14.42 2.33
C SER A 31 2.45 13.52 1.76
N GLN A 32 2.99 12.56 2.52
CA GLN A 32 3.99 11.61 2.03
C GLN A 32 3.42 10.69 0.94
N CYS A 33 2.22 10.13 1.17
CA CYS A 33 1.54 9.28 0.22
C CYS A 33 1.22 10.06 -1.06
N ARG A 34 0.72 11.30 -0.93
CA ARG A 34 0.43 12.16 -2.09
C ARG A 34 1.66 12.49 -2.91
N LYS A 35 2.75 12.89 -2.25
CA LYS A 35 3.99 13.28 -2.91
C LYS A 35 4.67 12.11 -3.62
N GLN A 36 4.49 10.88 -3.12
CA GLN A 36 5.15 9.72 -3.70
C GLN A 36 4.32 9.01 -4.79
N SER A 37 2.99 9.00 -4.71
CA SER A 37 2.14 8.41 -5.75
C SER A 37 1.58 9.41 -6.76
N GLY A 38 1.62 10.71 -6.45
CA GLY A 38 0.92 11.76 -7.20
C GLY A 38 -0.56 11.90 -6.84
N HIS A 39 -1.11 11.03 -5.96
CA HIS A 39 -2.51 11.13 -5.54
C HIS A 39 -2.73 10.75 -4.07
N PHE A 40 -3.18 9.54 -3.77
CA PHE A 40 -3.16 8.94 -2.42
C PHE A 40 -2.57 7.54 -2.54
N TYR A 41 -2.29 6.89 -1.41
CA TYR A 41 -1.98 5.47 -1.42
C TYR A 41 -3.25 4.66 -1.28
N ALA A 42 -3.45 3.68 -2.15
CA ALA A 42 -4.42 2.62 -1.98
C ALA A 42 -3.67 1.35 -1.62
N ALA A 43 -3.78 0.87 -0.38
CA ALA A 43 -3.00 -0.28 0.08
C ALA A 43 -3.84 -1.31 0.85
N THR A 44 -3.53 -2.58 0.60
CA THR A 44 -3.92 -3.72 1.43
C THR A 44 -2.74 -4.18 2.29
N ASN A 45 -2.94 -5.10 3.23
CA ASN A 45 -1.88 -5.71 4.04
C ASN A 45 -1.89 -7.25 3.89
N VAL A 46 -0.69 -7.83 3.97
CA VAL A 46 -0.44 -9.27 4.01
C VAL A 46 0.62 -9.57 5.06
N ALA A 47 0.54 -10.70 5.75
CA ALA A 47 1.57 -11.12 6.67
C ALA A 47 2.90 -11.36 5.93
N ASP A 48 4.04 -11.11 6.59
CA ASP A 48 5.35 -11.30 5.96
C ASP A 48 5.59 -12.75 5.53
N ALA A 49 5.04 -13.71 6.29
CA ALA A 49 5.12 -15.13 5.97
C ALA A 49 4.30 -15.53 4.73
N ASP A 50 3.34 -14.69 4.32
CA ASP A 50 2.37 -14.98 3.27
C ASP A 50 2.66 -14.22 1.97
N ILE A 51 3.82 -13.55 1.86
CA ILE A 51 4.25 -12.87 0.64
C ILE A 51 5.61 -13.38 0.16
N VAL A 52 5.68 -13.71 -1.13
CA VAL A 52 6.92 -14.03 -1.82
C VAL A 52 7.20 -12.91 -2.81
N ILE A 53 8.40 -12.33 -2.75
CA ILE A 53 8.86 -11.25 -3.63
C ILE A 53 10.04 -11.75 -4.47
N GLU A 54 9.89 -11.62 -5.78
CA GLU A 54 10.94 -11.90 -6.76
C GLU A 54 11.47 -10.58 -7.32
N GLY A 55 12.79 -10.50 -7.56
CA GLY A 55 13.45 -9.27 -8.00
C GLY A 55 13.65 -8.24 -6.88
N ALA A 56 13.86 -8.70 -5.65
CA ALA A 56 14.03 -7.84 -4.47
C ALA A 56 15.22 -6.88 -4.61
N GLU A 57 16.26 -7.26 -5.36
CA GLU A 57 17.40 -6.41 -5.72
C GLU A 57 17.01 -5.21 -6.60
N SER A 58 15.84 -5.24 -7.23
CA SER A 58 15.26 -4.12 -8.00
C SER A 58 14.40 -3.19 -7.15
N ILE A 59 14.29 -3.44 -5.84
CA ILE A 59 13.58 -2.58 -4.89
C ILE A 59 14.58 -1.63 -4.22
N THR A 60 14.26 -0.34 -4.25
CA THR A 60 14.86 0.65 -3.35
C THR A 60 13.97 0.78 -2.12
N TRP A 61 14.57 0.66 -0.93
CA TRP A 61 13.91 0.95 0.34
C TRP A 61 14.30 2.35 0.81
N TYR A 62 13.30 3.23 0.93
CA TYR A 62 13.45 4.56 1.49
C TYR A 62 12.92 4.59 2.92
N GLU A 63 13.78 4.99 3.85
CA GLU A 63 13.45 5.16 5.26
C GLU A 63 12.67 6.48 5.42
N ALA A 64 11.34 6.39 5.31
CA ALA A 64 10.47 7.56 5.33
C ALA A 64 10.29 8.12 6.75
N SER A 65 10.43 7.27 7.77
CA SER A 65 10.49 7.63 9.18
C SER A 65 11.16 6.50 9.98
N ASP A 66 11.35 6.71 11.28
CA ASP A 66 11.80 5.65 12.19
C ASP A 66 10.77 4.52 12.32
N PHE A 67 9.51 4.75 11.95
CA PHE A 67 8.43 3.79 12.08
C PHE A 67 8.30 2.84 10.89
N ALA A 68 8.48 3.33 9.66
CA ALA A 68 8.25 2.56 8.46
C ALA A 68 9.12 2.97 7.27
N ARG A 69 9.43 1.96 6.45
CA ARG A 69 10.12 2.12 5.18
C ARG A 69 9.20 1.92 4.00
N ARG A 70 9.54 2.53 2.86
CA ARG A 70 8.76 2.48 1.62
C ARG A 70 9.57 1.81 0.52
N GLY A 71 9.00 0.81 -0.13
CA GLY A 71 9.63 0.04 -1.20
C GLY A 71 9.09 0.46 -2.55
N PHE A 72 9.99 0.84 -3.47
CA PHE A 72 9.64 1.18 -4.84
C PHE A 72 10.64 0.58 -5.84
N CYS A 73 10.17 0.32 -7.06
CA CYS A 73 11.03 -0.22 -8.10
C CYS A 73 12.04 0.84 -8.56
N LYS A 74 13.33 0.51 -8.51
CA LYS A 74 14.42 1.40 -8.93
C LYS A 74 14.44 1.69 -10.43
N THR A 75 13.73 0.89 -11.23
CA THR A 75 13.68 1.00 -12.69
C THR A 75 12.49 1.86 -13.16
N CYS A 76 11.27 1.54 -12.74
CA CYS A 76 10.06 2.23 -13.22
C CYS A 76 9.43 3.18 -12.19
N GLY A 77 9.98 3.28 -10.99
CA GLY A 77 9.47 4.17 -9.94
C GLY A 77 8.16 3.73 -9.28
N SER A 78 7.57 2.58 -9.67
CA SER A 78 6.35 2.09 -9.04
C SER A 78 6.55 1.93 -7.53
N VAL A 79 5.74 2.64 -6.75
CA VAL A 79 5.60 2.37 -5.31
C VAL A 79 4.88 1.04 -5.15
N LEU A 80 5.48 0.14 -4.38
CA LEU A 80 4.94 -1.21 -4.18
C LEU A 80 4.57 -1.47 -2.73
N PHE A 81 5.42 -1.01 -1.81
CA PHE A 81 5.36 -1.47 -0.43
C PHE A 81 5.44 -0.34 0.58
N TRP A 82 4.71 -0.50 1.67
CA TRP A 82 4.95 0.21 2.93
C TRP A 82 5.14 -0.85 4.02
N LYS A 83 6.28 -0.79 4.72
CA LYS A 83 6.69 -1.82 5.68
C LYS A 83 6.99 -1.16 7.03
N PRO A 84 6.14 -1.34 8.04
CA PRO A 84 6.48 -0.95 9.42
C PRO A 84 7.65 -1.79 9.93
N ARG A 85 8.50 -1.23 10.79
CA ARG A 85 9.69 -1.92 11.31
C ARG A 85 9.34 -3.11 12.22
N ASP A 86 8.44 -2.88 13.16
CA ASP A 86 8.20 -3.81 14.28
C ASP A 86 6.87 -4.58 14.17
N GLN A 87 6.36 -4.77 12.95
CA GLN A 87 5.14 -5.55 12.71
C GLN A 87 5.39 -6.65 11.68
N GLY A 88 4.79 -7.82 11.89
CA GLY A 88 4.92 -9.00 11.03
C GLY A 88 4.11 -8.97 9.73
N TYR A 89 3.84 -7.79 9.19
CA TYR A 89 3.10 -7.61 7.94
C TYR A 89 3.71 -6.54 7.04
N ILE A 90 3.37 -6.57 5.77
CA ILE A 90 3.71 -5.57 4.77
C ILE A 90 2.44 -5.07 4.08
N SER A 91 2.36 -3.77 3.84
CA SER A 91 1.32 -3.19 3.01
C SER A 91 1.75 -3.22 1.55
N VAL A 92 0.85 -3.66 0.67
CA VAL A 92 1.07 -3.73 -0.79
C VAL A 92 0.12 -2.77 -1.48
N MET A 93 0.64 -1.98 -2.43
CA MET A 93 -0.20 -1.04 -3.19
C MET A 93 -1.22 -1.83 -4.03
N ALA A 94 -2.51 -1.59 -3.80
CA ALA A 94 -3.60 -2.36 -4.40
C ALA A 94 -3.58 -2.32 -5.94
N GLY A 95 -3.12 -1.22 -6.53
CA GLY A 95 -2.98 -1.05 -7.98
C GLY A 95 -1.86 -1.87 -8.63
N SER A 96 -0.99 -2.50 -7.84
CA SER A 96 0.10 -3.36 -8.35
C SER A 96 -0.30 -4.83 -8.51
N PHE A 97 -1.49 -5.23 -8.07
CA PHE A 97 -2.01 -6.58 -8.27
C PHE A 97 -2.63 -6.76 -9.66
N ASP A 98 -2.48 -7.97 -10.20
CA ASP A 98 -3.13 -8.39 -11.44
C ASP A 98 -4.65 -8.54 -11.21
N LYS A 99 -5.45 -8.15 -12.20
CA LYS A 99 -6.91 -8.29 -12.15
C LYS A 99 -7.35 -9.71 -12.51
N PRO A 100 -8.46 -10.22 -11.92
CA PRO A 100 -9.29 -9.58 -10.89
C PRO A 100 -8.70 -9.73 -9.48
N THR A 101 -8.77 -8.67 -8.67
CA THR A 101 -8.25 -8.69 -7.29
C THR A 101 -9.30 -9.09 -6.25
N GLY A 102 -10.57 -8.74 -6.47
CA GLY A 102 -11.65 -8.91 -5.50
C GLY A 102 -11.56 -7.99 -4.26
N LEU A 103 -10.52 -7.14 -4.18
CA LEU A 103 -10.32 -6.20 -3.08
C LEU A 103 -11.38 -5.10 -3.09
N LYS A 104 -11.83 -4.70 -1.89
CA LYS A 104 -12.79 -3.60 -1.68
C LYS A 104 -12.13 -2.47 -0.90
N GLY A 105 -12.60 -1.24 -1.10
CA GLY A 105 -12.23 -0.12 -0.24
C GLY A 105 -12.85 -0.27 1.15
N ASP A 106 -12.05 0.01 2.18
CA ASP A 106 -12.45 -0.02 3.58
C ASP A 106 -12.78 1.40 4.07
N CYS A 107 -11.80 2.30 4.03
CA CYS A 107 -11.95 3.69 4.47
C CYS A 107 -10.86 4.62 3.92
N HIS A 108 -11.06 5.90 4.14
CA HIS A 108 -10.10 6.97 3.89
C HIS A 108 -9.52 7.51 5.21
N ILE A 109 -8.19 7.57 5.29
CA ILE A 109 -7.47 8.15 6.44
C ILE A 109 -6.63 9.35 6.01
N PHE A 110 -6.38 10.24 6.96
CA PHE A 110 -5.68 11.52 6.77
C PHE A 110 -6.38 12.44 5.77
N VAL A 111 -7.72 12.47 5.75
CA VAL A 111 -8.45 13.31 4.80
C VAL A 111 -8.27 14.80 5.05
N GLY A 112 -7.88 15.21 6.27
CA GLY A 112 -7.52 16.61 6.55
C GLY A 112 -6.30 17.09 5.76
N ASP A 113 -5.43 16.15 5.35
CA ASP A 113 -4.23 16.40 4.54
C ASP A 113 -4.43 16.12 3.05
N LYS A 114 -5.65 15.75 2.63
CA LYS A 114 -5.94 15.36 1.24
C LYS A 114 -5.64 16.47 0.24
N GLY A 115 -5.54 16.10 -1.03
CA GLY A 115 -5.47 17.10 -2.10
C GLY A 115 -6.75 17.94 -2.14
N ASP A 116 -6.60 19.24 -2.31
CA ASP A 116 -7.69 20.21 -2.50
C ASP A 116 -8.32 20.13 -3.91
N TYR A 117 -7.77 19.31 -4.79
CA TYR A 117 -8.15 19.16 -6.19
C TYR A 117 -9.16 18.02 -6.49
N TYR A 118 -9.75 17.38 -5.48
CA TYR A 118 -10.77 16.33 -5.66
C TYR A 118 -11.67 16.12 -4.43
N SER A 119 -12.83 15.50 -4.66
CA SER A 119 -13.79 15.06 -3.64
C SER A 119 -13.75 13.55 -3.42
N ILE A 120 -14.18 13.08 -2.25
CA ILE A 120 -14.33 11.66 -1.91
C ILE A 120 -15.84 11.40 -1.77
N ASP A 121 -16.43 10.77 -2.78
CA ASP A 121 -17.89 10.62 -2.95
C ASP A 121 -18.33 9.15 -3.03
N ASP A 122 -17.50 8.20 -2.61
CA ASP A 122 -17.77 6.75 -2.68
C ASP A 122 -18.58 6.20 -1.48
N GLY A 123 -18.88 7.06 -0.50
CA GLY A 123 -19.66 6.71 0.69
C GLY A 123 -18.90 5.90 1.74
N LEU A 124 -17.58 5.68 1.56
CA LEU A 124 -16.76 5.01 2.57
C LEU A 124 -16.48 5.93 3.77
N PRO A 125 -16.22 5.37 4.97
CA PRO A 125 -15.80 6.15 6.13
C PRO A 125 -14.57 7.01 5.84
N GLN A 126 -14.60 8.25 6.32
CA GLN A 126 -13.52 9.22 6.17
C GLN A 126 -13.04 9.70 7.55
N PHE A 127 -11.74 9.69 7.76
CA PHE A 127 -11.10 10.09 9.01
C PHE A 127 -10.08 11.21 8.79
N GLU A 128 -10.18 12.30 9.56
CA GLU A 128 -9.27 13.46 9.48
C GLU A 128 -7.79 13.07 9.63
N LYS A 129 -7.52 12.07 10.48
CA LYS A 129 -6.20 11.46 10.72
C LYS A 129 -6.29 9.94 10.50
N SER A 130 -5.63 9.13 11.32
CA SER A 130 -5.80 7.67 11.30
C SER A 130 -6.91 7.18 12.24
N THR A 131 -7.18 5.88 12.19
CA THR A 131 -8.00 5.14 13.16
C THR A 131 -7.11 4.36 14.14
N PRO A 132 -7.61 3.96 15.32
CA PRO A 132 -6.87 3.10 16.24
C PRO A 132 -6.51 1.71 15.65
N SER A 133 -7.23 1.26 14.64
CA SER A 133 -7.02 -0.06 14.00
C SER A 133 -6.00 -0.02 12.86
N ILE A 134 -5.62 1.16 12.36
CA ILE A 134 -4.67 1.30 11.27
C ILE A 134 -3.39 1.93 11.81
N ALA A 135 -2.34 1.11 11.88
CA ALA A 135 -1.01 1.57 12.25
C ALA A 135 -0.45 2.50 11.16
N VAL A 136 0.05 3.65 11.60
CA VAL A 136 0.58 4.72 10.74
C VAL A 136 1.84 5.29 11.39
N ALA A 137 2.74 5.84 10.57
CA ALA A 137 3.80 6.68 11.11
C ALA A 137 3.16 7.95 11.67
N GLU A 138 3.58 8.38 12.87
CA GLU A 138 3.23 9.70 13.41
C GLU A 138 3.72 10.84 12.50
#